data_AF-A0AAP4VKI8-F1
#
_entry.id   AF-A0AAP4VKI8-F1
#
_cell.length_a   1.000
_cell.length_b   1.000
_cell.length_c   1.000
_cell.angle_alpha   90.00
_cell.angle_beta   90.00
_cell.angle_gamma   90.00
#
_symmetry.space_group_name_H-M   'P 1'
#
loop_
_entity.id
_entity.type
_entity.pdbx_description
1 polymer ?
#
loop_
_entity_poly.entity_id
_entity_poly.type
_entity_poly.pdbx_seq_one_letter_code
_entity_poly.pdbx_strand_id
1 'polypeptide(L)'
;MYEHDGLADVSTVGTSLIKDITTAGVSPSVRSWDFLTLALAVNAADNVLERAPSPDGWTRQIGLEVVLYEPEPYQALTAEIEEALRFLTGDFWRLTFTEGGYPPPRAKVSAIFNADCVCLLSGGLDSLVGALDLTEEGRRPLLVSQTAKGDKETQSRFAIGLGGNDRHLQWNQNIRPKVEDIEGSTRGRSIGFFAFAAVAADHLATTITALPSPVEVFVPENGLISLNIPLNPGRVGSLSTKTTHPVFMARLQALWDQLGIRAVLRLPYAAMRRE
;
A
#
# COMPACT_ATOMS: atom_id res chain seq x y z
N MET A 1 8.27 -12.97 -8.87
CA MET A 1 7.69 -11.62 -8.69
C MET A 1 8.00 -10.78 -9.92
N TYR A 2 7.18 -9.78 -10.26
CA TYR A 2 7.35 -8.80 -11.35
C TYR A 2 7.37 -9.32 -12.80
N GLU A 3 7.59 -10.62 -13.01
CA GLU A 3 7.58 -11.25 -14.33
C GLU A 3 6.73 -12.53 -14.31
N HIS A 4 6.31 -12.95 -15.50
CA HIS A 4 5.64 -14.23 -15.70
C HIS A 4 6.71 -15.24 -16.09
N ASP A 5 6.95 -16.24 -15.24
CA ASP A 5 7.91 -17.32 -15.51
C ASP A 5 7.34 -18.40 -16.47
N GLY A 6 6.01 -18.43 -16.62
CA GLY A 6 5.32 -19.41 -17.48
C GLY A 6 5.10 -20.75 -16.81
N LEU A 7 5.52 -20.93 -15.56
CA LEU A 7 5.41 -22.19 -14.82
C LEU A 7 3.97 -22.42 -14.36
N ALA A 8 3.45 -23.62 -14.58
CA ALA A 8 2.02 -23.93 -14.38
C ALA A 8 1.59 -23.92 -12.91
N ASP A 9 2.52 -24.16 -11.99
CA ASP A 9 2.35 -24.33 -10.55
C ASP A 9 2.85 -23.12 -9.74
N VAL A 10 3.36 -22.08 -10.40
CA VAL A 10 3.86 -20.87 -9.74
C VAL A 10 2.85 -19.73 -9.85
N SER A 11 2.44 -19.23 -8.68
CA SER A 11 1.64 -18.01 -8.55
C SER A 11 2.47 -16.77 -8.88
N THR A 12 1.85 -15.75 -9.47
CA THR A 12 2.57 -14.53 -9.86
C THR A 12 1.99 -13.29 -9.18
N VAL A 13 2.84 -12.27 -9.00
CA VAL A 13 2.47 -10.97 -8.44
C VAL A 13 3.34 -9.89 -9.06
N GLY A 14 2.76 -8.74 -9.39
CA GLY A 14 3.44 -7.57 -9.93
C GLY A 14 3.79 -7.63 -11.42
N THR A 15 3.23 -8.56 -12.19
CA THR A 15 3.70 -8.94 -13.55
C THR A 15 3.69 -7.85 -14.64
N SER A 16 3.02 -6.71 -14.43
CA SER A 16 3.12 -5.53 -15.31
C SER A 16 3.69 -4.30 -14.60
N LEU A 17 3.97 -4.39 -13.31
CA LEU A 17 4.10 -3.22 -12.45
C LEU A 17 5.37 -2.42 -12.75
N ILE A 18 6.48 -3.08 -13.10
CA ILE A 18 7.70 -2.41 -13.58
C ILE A 18 7.41 -1.54 -14.81
N LYS A 19 6.66 -2.10 -15.77
CA LYS A 19 6.28 -1.39 -17.00
C LYS A 19 5.33 -0.23 -16.67
N ASP A 20 4.36 -0.44 -15.79
CA ASP A 20 3.37 0.58 -15.44
C ASP A 20 4.02 1.77 -14.70
N ILE A 21 4.94 1.50 -13.76
CA ILE A 21 5.70 2.52 -13.02
C ILE A 21 6.60 3.31 -13.98
N THR A 22 7.35 2.63 -14.84
CA THR A 22 8.27 3.31 -15.78
C THR A 22 7.54 4.07 -16.87
N THR A 23 6.38 3.58 -17.33
CA THR A 23 5.51 4.28 -18.29
C THR A 23 4.91 5.55 -17.70
N ALA A 24 4.60 5.53 -16.39
CA ALA A 24 4.19 6.72 -15.65
C ALA A 24 5.33 7.71 -15.40
N GLY A 25 6.56 7.41 -15.84
CA GLY A 25 7.75 8.25 -15.61
C GLY A 25 8.24 8.24 -14.17
N VAL A 26 7.81 7.28 -13.35
CA VAL A 26 8.16 7.18 -11.93
C VAL A 26 9.45 6.36 -11.76
N SER A 27 10.36 6.83 -10.92
CA SER A 27 11.62 6.14 -10.59
C SER A 27 11.79 6.03 -9.07
N PRO A 28 11.37 4.92 -8.43
CA PRO A 28 11.52 4.74 -6.99
C PRO A 28 12.98 4.64 -6.55
N SER A 29 13.30 5.08 -5.33
CA SER A 29 14.50 4.66 -4.63
C SER A 29 14.42 3.18 -4.23
N VAL A 30 15.57 2.61 -3.86
CA VAL A 30 15.64 1.25 -3.31
C VAL A 30 14.73 1.09 -2.10
N ARG A 31 14.66 2.10 -1.20
CA ARG A 31 13.86 2.03 0.03
C ARG A 31 12.38 1.81 -0.24
N SER A 32 11.79 2.61 -1.13
CA SER A 32 10.38 2.49 -1.50
C SER A 32 10.10 1.26 -2.37
N TRP A 33 11.08 0.84 -3.18
CA TRP A 33 10.97 -0.33 -4.05
C TRP A 33 10.97 -1.65 -3.28
N ASP A 34 11.87 -1.82 -2.31
CA ASP A 34 11.89 -3.01 -1.46
C ASP A 34 10.64 -3.05 -0.56
N PHE A 35 10.12 -1.89 -0.15
CA PHE A 35 8.86 -1.83 0.61
C PHE A 35 7.67 -2.27 -0.24
N LEU A 36 7.65 -1.89 -1.52
CA LEU A 36 6.68 -2.39 -2.49
C LEU A 36 6.81 -3.90 -2.71
N THR A 37 8.03 -4.41 -2.84
CA THR A 37 8.32 -5.85 -2.97
C THR A 37 7.75 -6.62 -1.78
N LEU A 38 8.04 -6.16 -0.55
CA LEU A 38 7.47 -6.72 0.68
C LEU A 38 5.94 -6.69 0.68
N ALA A 39 5.33 -5.55 0.37
CA ALA A 39 3.87 -5.39 0.36
C ALA A 39 3.20 -6.35 -0.64
N LEU A 40 3.78 -6.54 -1.81
CA LEU A 40 3.30 -7.49 -2.81
C LEU A 40 3.42 -8.95 -2.33
N ALA A 41 4.53 -9.32 -1.70
CA ALA A 41 4.74 -10.65 -1.15
C ALA A 41 3.73 -10.97 -0.03
N VAL A 42 3.53 -10.04 0.90
CA VAL A 42 2.55 -10.15 1.99
C VAL A 42 1.14 -10.33 1.42
N ASN A 43 0.75 -9.51 0.43
CA ASN A 43 -0.57 -9.63 -0.17
C ASN A 43 -0.75 -10.93 -0.94
N ALA A 44 0.28 -11.39 -1.66
CA ALA A 44 0.22 -12.69 -2.32
C ALA A 44 -0.01 -13.82 -1.29
N ALA A 45 0.79 -13.85 -0.20
CA ALA A 45 0.63 -14.82 0.88
C ALA A 45 -0.76 -14.75 1.54
N ASP A 46 -1.27 -13.54 1.79
CA ASP A 46 -2.60 -13.31 2.36
C ASP A 46 -3.73 -13.86 1.47
N ASN A 47 -3.55 -13.88 0.15
CA ASN A 47 -4.54 -14.40 -0.82
C ASN A 47 -4.46 -15.93 -0.99
N VAL A 48 -3.29 -16.55 -0.85
CA VAL A 48 -3.11 -17.99 -1.11
C VAL A 48 -3.30 -18.88 0.11
N LEU A 49 -3.14 -18.35 1.33
CA LEU A 49 -3.23 -19.13 2.55
C LEU A 49 -4.62 -18.97 3.19
N GLU A 50 -5.42 -20.02 3.13
CA GLU A 50 -6.76 -20.03 3.72
C GLU A 50 -6.74 -19.98 5.26
N ARG A 51 -7.72 -19.30 5.85
CA ARG A 51 -7.92 -19.24 7.30
C ARG A 51 -8.60 -20.48 7.87
N ALA A 52 -9.54 -21.08 7.13
CA ALA A 52 -10.39 -22.17 7.60
C ALA A 52 -9.64 -23.41 8.15
N PRO A 53 -8.48 -23.81 7.61
CA PRO A 53 -7.71 -24.94 8.14
C PRO A 53 -6.97 -24.67 9.46
N SER A 54 -6.96 -23.41 9.95
CA SER A 54 -6.26 -23.05 11.19
C SER A 54 -6.87 -23.75 12.42
N PRO A 55 -6.12 -23.96 13.51
CA PRO A 55 -6.64 -24.67 14.70
C PRO A 55 -7.89 -24.04 15.34
N ASP A 56 -8.01 -22.72 15.27
CA ASP A 56 -9.18 -21.94 15.72
C ASP A 56 -10.12 -21.57 14.56
N GLY A 57 -9.86 -22.08 13.35
CA GLY A 57 -10.57 -21.77 12.13
C GLY A 57 -10.34 -20.36 11.57
N TRP A 58 -9.38 -19.59 12.12
CA TRP A 58 -9.21 -18.19 11.74
C TRP A 58 -7.76 -17.69 11.66
N THR A 59 -6.93 -18.01 12.65
CA THR A 59 -5.62 -17.38 12.86
C THR A 59 -4.51 -18.21 12.23
N ARG A 60 -3.93 -17.70 11.14
CA ARG A 60 -2.87 -18.40 10.41
C ARG A 60 -1.51 -18.22 11.07
N GLN A 61 -0.62 -19.19 10.82
CA GLN A 61 0.82 -19.05 11.02
C GLN A 61 1.48 -19.00 9.64
N ILE A 62 2.03 -17.86 9.28
CA ILE A 62 2.54 -17.58 7.93
C ILE A 62 4.06 -17.41 8.02
N GLY A 63 4.80 -18.37 7.48
CA GLY A 63 6.22 -18.22 7.17
C GLY A 63 6.38 -17.67 5.76
N LEU A 64 7.11 -16.57 5.58
CA LEU A 64 7.32 -15.94 4.29
C LEU A 64 8.79 -15.55 4.11
N GLU A 65 9.42 -16.10 3.09
CA GLU A 65 10.71 -15.63 2.60
C GLU A 65 10.50 -14.59 1.51
N VAL A 66 11.15 -13.43 1.64
CA VAL A 66 11.05 -12.31 0.71
C VAL A 66 12.44 -11.95 0.19
N VAL A 67 12.61 -12.06 -1.12
CA VAL A 67 13.85 -11.68 -1.81
C VAL A 67 13.80 -10.18 -2.13
N LEU A 68 14.72 -9.39 -1.56
CA LEU A 68 14.81 -7.93 -1.69
C LEU A 68 16.09 -7.50 -2.42
N TYR A 69 16.12 -6.27 -2.94
CA TYR A 69 17.33 -5.72 -3.55
C TYR A 69 18.39 -5.36 -2.49
N GLU A 70 17.99 -4.63 -1.43
CA GLU A 70 18.81 -4.36 -0.25
C GLU A 70 18.10 -4.88 1.02
N PRO A 71 18.30 -6.15 1.41
CA PRO A 71 17.57 -6.75 2.53
C PRO A 71 18.02 -6.28 3.92
N GLU A 72 19.26 -5.77 4.09
CA GLU A 72 19.84 -5.46 5.41
C GLU A 72 18.96 -4.56 6.31
N PRO A 73 18.38 -3.43 5.83
CA PRO A 73 17.50 -2.61 6.65
C PRO A 73 16.23 -3.34 7.10
N TYR A 74 15.72 -4.27 6.27
CA TYR A 74 14.52 -5.06 6.58
C TYR A 74 14.84 -6.19 7.56
N GLN A 75 16.02 -6.81 7.44
CA GLN A 75 16.52 -7.78 8.42
C GLN A 75 16.60 -7.13 9.81
N ALA A 76 17.12 -5.90 9.91
CA ALA A 76 17.19 -5.17 11.17
C ALA A 76 15.82 -4.84 11.78
N LEU A 77 14.75 -4.75 10.97
CA LEU A 77 13.39 -4.37 11.38
C LEU A 77 12.39 -5.53 11.33
N THR A 78 12.88 -6.77 11.29
CA THR A 78 12.02 -7.94 11.04
C THR A 78 10.91 -8.07 12.09
N ALA A 79 11.23 -7.87 13.37
CA ALA A 79 10.26 -7.99 14.46
C ALA A 79 9.18 -6.91 14.39
N GLU A 80 9.55 -5.68 14.07
CA GLU A 80 8.64 -4.54 13.92
C GLU A 80 7.69 -4.74 12.74
N ILE A 81 8.20 -5.27 11.62
CA ILE A 81 7.39 -5.60 10.44
C ILE A 81 6.41 -6.72 10.79
N GLU A 82 6.87 -7.81 11.41
CA GLU A 82 6.01 -8.91 11.86
C GLU A 82 4.91 -8.43 12.81
N GLU A 83 5.22 -7.54 13.75
CA GLU A 83 4.23 -6.99 14.67
C GLU A 83 3.20 -6.10 13.96
N ALA A 84 3.64 -5.28 13.00
CA ALA A 84 2.75 -4.47 12.18
C ALA A 84 1.79 -5.33 11.35
N LEU A 85 2.31 -6.39 10.71
CA LEU A 85 1.50 -7.35 9.95
C LEU A 85 0.54 -8.13 10.84
N ARG A 86 1.00 -8.59 12.01
CA ARG A 86 0.15 -9.25 13.00
C ARG A 86 -0.99 -8.35 13.45
N PHE A 87 -0.71 -7.07 13.70
CA PHE A 87 -1.76 -6.12 14.04
C PHE A 87 -2.77 -5.96 12.90
N LEU A 88 -2.29 -5.81 11.67
CA LEU A 88 -3.10 -5.59 10.47
C LEU A 88 -4.01 -6.78 10.15
N THR A 89 -3.45 -7.98 10.07
CA THR A 89 -4.15 -9.18 9.57
C THR A 89 -4.74 -10.04 10.68
N GLY A 90 -4.19 -9.96 11.89
CA GLY A 90 -4.51 -10.84 13.01
C GLY A 90 -3.77 -12.18 12.99
N ASP A 91 -2.87 -12.41 12.03
CA ASP A 91 -2.11 -13.67 11.89
C ASP A 91 -0.74 -13.59 12.54
N PHE A 92 -0.12 -14.75 12.78
CA PHE A 92 1.28 -14.82 13.18
C PHE A 92 2.16 -14.84 11.92
N TRP A 93 3.09 -13.89 11.82
CA TRP A 93 4.02 -13.79 10.71
C TRP A 93 5.42 -14.17 11.17
N ARG A 94 6.15 -14.89 10.33
CA ARG A 94 7.57 -15.12 10.45
C ARG A 94 8.24 -14.80 9.12
N LEU A 95 9.07 -13.78 9.10
CA LEU A 95 9.68 -13.26 7.88
C LEU A 95 11.17 -13.61 7.81
N THR A 96 11.63 -13.95 6.61
CA THR A 96 13.05 -14.08 6.28
C THR A 96 13.32 -13.21 5.07
N PHE A 97 14.33 -12.35 5.14
CA PHE A 97 14.73 -11.48 4.03
C PHE A 97 16.06 -11.93 3.43
N THR A 98 16.07 -12.15 2.12
CA THR A 98 17.24 -12.61 1.36
C THR A 98 17.57 -11.66 0.22
N GLU A 99 18.81 -11.69 -0.26
CA GLU A 99 19.29 -10.86 -1.38
C GLU A 99 18.92 -11.48 -2.74
N GLY A 100 19.00 -10.67 -3.81
CA GLY A 100 18.74 -11.12 -5.19
C GLY A 100 17.42 -10.61 -5.77
N GLY A 101 16.81 -9.60 -5.13
CA GLY A 101 15.59 -8.96 -5.61
C GLY A 101 15.83 -8.14 -6.88
N TYR A 102 14.74 -7.78 -7.56
CA TYR A 102 14.80 -6.93 -8.74
C TYR A 102 15.31 -5.52 -8.36
N PRO A 103 16.20 -4.90 -9.15
CA PRO A 103 16.60 -3.53 -8.91
C PRO A 103 15.42 -2.56 -9.10
N PRO A 104 15.42 -1.40 -8.41
CA PRO A 104 14.38 -0.40 -8.61
C PRO A 104 14.38 0.06 -10.09
N PRO A 105 13.21 0.03 -10.76
CA PRO A 105 13.13 0.39 -12.16
C PRO A 105 13.39 1.90 -12.33
N ARG A 106 14.06 2.27 -13.42
CA ARG A 106 14.32 3.67 -13.76
C ARG A 106 13.59 4.03 -15.04
N ALA A 107 12.75 5.07 -14.98
CA ALA A 107 12.13 5.62 -16.17
C ALA A 107 13.19 6.32 -17.04
N LYS A 108 13.08 6.16 -18.37
CA LYS A 108 13.98 6.85 -19.31
C LYS A 108 13.85 8.37 -19.24
N VAL A 109 12.63 8.84 -19.02
CA VAL A 109 12.28 10.25 -18.79
C VAL A 109 11.49 10.29 -17.50
N SER A 110 12.01 10.98 -16.49
CA SER A 110 11.32 11.15 -15.22
C SER A 110 10.17 12.14 -15.36
N ALA A 111 8.98 11.76 -14.92
CA ALA A 111 7.83 12.64 -14.89
C ALA A 111 7.98 13.67 -13.75
N ILE A 112 7.72 14.94 -14.06
CA ILE A 112 7.60 16.00 -13.05
C ILE A 112 6.12 16.32 -12.92
N PHE A 113 5.51 15.86 -11.83
CA PHE A 113 4.10 16.13 -11.55
C PHE A 113 3.99 17.52 -10.91
N ASN A 114 3.01 18.33 -11.31
CA ASN A 114 2.70 19.56 -10.59
C ASN A 114 1.92 19.25 -9.30
N ALA A 115 2.57 18.57 -8.35
CA ALA A 115 1.97 18.09 -7.12
C ALA A 115 2.78 18.51 -5.90
N ASP A 116 2.11 18.69 -4.75
CA ASP A 116 2.72 19.08 -3.47
C ASP A 116 2.46 18.11 -2.31
N CYS A 117 1.67 17.06 -2.57
CA CYS A 117 1.44 15.94 -1.67
C CYS A 117 1.00 14.71 -2.46
N VAL A 118 0.86 13.58 -1.77
CA VAL A 118 0.21 12.38 -2.26
C VAL A 118 -1.14 12.23 -1.56
N CYS A 119 -2.17 11.80 -2.27
CA CYS A 119 -3.45 11.43 -1.66
C CYS A 119 -3.90 10.06 -2.18
N LEU A 120 -4.25 9.16 -1.26
CA LEU A 120 -4.84 7.87 -1.63
C LEU A 120 -6.26 8.07 -2.16
N LEU A 121 -6.55 7.47 -3.32
CA LEU A 121 -7.85 7.50 -3.98
C LEU A 121 -8.30 6.06 -4.26
N SER A 122 -9.12 5.48 -3.38
CA SER A 122 -9.58 4.09 -3.51
C SER A 122 -10.71 3.93 -4.53
N GLY A 123 -11.43 5.01 -4.84
CA GLY A 123 -12.70 4.97 -5.58
C GLY A 123 -13.93 4.95 -4.66
N GLY A 124 -13.74 4.96 -3.35
CA GLY A 124 -14.80 5.18 -2.35
C GLY A 124 -15.06 6.66 -2.07
N LEU A 125 -16.21 6.94 -1.45
CA LEU A 125 -16.65 8.31 -1.12
C LEU A 125 -15.67 9.05 -0.21
N ASP A 126 -15.17 8.40 0.85
CA ASP A 126 -14.27 9.04 1.83
C ASP A 126 -12.97 9.51 1.17
N SER A 127 -12.40 8.67 0.29
CA SER A 127 -11.21 9.01 -0.49
C SER A 127 -11.45 10.17 -1.48
N LEU A 128 -12.67 10.26 -2.04
CA LEU A 128 -13.08 11.38 -2.89
C LEU A 128 -13.22 12.68 -2.09
N VAL A 129 -13.89 12.65 -0.94
CA VAL A 129 -14.06 13.83 -0.08
C VAL A 129 -12.70 14.35 0.37
N GLY A 130 -11.78 13.48 0.81
CA GLY A 130 -10.43 13.94 1.18
C GLY A 130 -9.64 14.57 0.04
N ALA A 131 -9.78 14.05 -1.17
CA ALA A 131 -9.13 14.65 -2.32
C ALA A 131 -9.77 15.99 -2.74
N LEU A 132 -11.09 16.13 -2.57
CA LEU A 132 -11.82 17.39 -2.78
C LEU A 132 -11.36 18.44 -1.77
N ASP A 133 -11.37 18.13 -0.48
CA ASP A 133 -10.97 19.04 0.60
C ASP A 133 -9.55 19.58 0.36
N LEU A 134 -8.60 18.70 0.00
CA LEU A 134 -7.24 19.12 -0.36
C LEU A 134 -7.21 20.09 -1.55
N THR A 135 -8.03 19.82 -2.56
CA THR A 135 -8.09 20.67 -3.76
C THR A 135 -8.71 22.04 -3.43
N GLU A 136 -9.74 22.08 -2.57
CA GLU A 136 -10.35 23.32 -2.07
C GLU A 136 -9.40 24.15 -1.19
N GLU A 137 -8.52 23.48 -0.43
CA GLU A 137 -7.42 24.11 0.33
C GLU A 137 -6.29 24.63 -0.58
N GLY A 138 -6.40 24.45 -1.90
CA GLY A 138 -5.39 24.89 -2.87
C GLY A 138 -4.18 23.96 -3.01
N ARG A 139 -4.23 22.76 -2.39
CA ARG A 139 -3.21 21.72 -2.57
C ARG A 139 -3.35 21.07 -3.94
N ARG A 140 -2.26 20.45 -4.40
CA ARG A 140 -2.22 19.70 -5.66
C ARG A 140 -1.82 18.26 -5.38
N PRO A 141 -2.75 17.37 -5.00
CA PRO A 141 -2.40 15.99 -4.67
C PRO A 141 -2.04 15.17 -5.91
N LEU A 142 -0.92 14.44 -5.86
CA LEU A 142 -0.69 13.27 -6.72
C LEU A 142 -1.59 12.14 -6.22
N LEU A 143 -2.65 11.86 -6.99
CA LEU A 143 -3.64 10.85 -6.64
C LEU A 143 -3.04 9.46 -6.91
N VAL A 144 -3.10 8.57 -5.93
CA VAL A 144 -2.58 7.20 -6.03
C VAL A 144 -3.70 6.21 -5.78
N SER A 145 -3.94 5.33 -6.74
CA SER A 145 -4.97 4.32 -6.71
C SER A 145 -4.39 2.94 -6.94
N GLN A 146 -4.83 1.99 -6.11
CA GLN A 146 -4.74 0.58 -6.46
C GLN A 146 -6.03 0.18 -7.20
N THR A 147 -5.87 -0.35 -8.40
CA THR A 147 -6.99 -0.85 -9.19
C THR A 147 -7.37 -2.26 -8.74
N ALA A 148 -8.65 -2.52 -8.57
CA ALA A 148 -9.24 -3.86 -8.61
C ALA A 148 -10.27 -3.91 -9.74
N LYS A 149 -10.82 -5.09 -10.02
CA LYS A 149 -11.76 -5.29 -11.13
C LYS A 149 -13.02 -4.44 -10.93
N GLY A 150 -13.18 -3.38 -11.75
CA GLY A 150 -14.34 -2.48 -11.74
C GLY A 150 -14.12 -1.11 -11.10
N ASP A 151 -13.00 -0.87 -10.42
CA ASP A 151 -12.76 0.40 -9.71
C ASP A 151 -12.09 1.45 -10.60
N LYS A 152 -11.44 1.02 -11.69
CA LYS A 152 -10.57 1.85 -12.54
C LYS A 152 -11.32 3.05 -13.13
N GLU A 153 -12.51 2.82 -13.68
CA GLU A 153 -13.32 3.87 -14.31
C GLU A 153 -13.79 4.90 -13.29
N THR A 154 -14.19 4.45 -12.10
CA THR A 154 -14.63 5.32 -11.01
C THR A 154 -13.48 6.18 -10.49
N GLN A 155 -12.31 5.57 -10.21
CA GLN A 155 -11.10 6.27 -9.80
C GLN A 155 -10.68 7.33 -10.83
N SER A 156 -10.70 6.98 -12.12
CA SER A 156 -10.38 7.91 -13.21
C SER A 156 -11.37 9.08 -13.27
N ARG A 157 -12.67 8.80 -13.16
CA ARG A 157 -13.71 9.83 -13.15
C ARG A 157 -13.53 10.81 -11.98
N PHE A 158 -13.18 10.30 -10.80
CA PHE A 158 -12.89 11.13 -9.63
C PHE A 158 -11.67 12.01 -9.86
N ALA A 159 -10.55 11.44 -10.32
CA ALA A 159 -9.35 12.21 -10.62
C ALA A 159 -9.58 13.30 -11.68
N ILE A 160 -10.36 13.02 -12.72
CA ILE A 160 -10.74 14.02 -13.74
C ILE A 160 -11.58 15.13 -13.10
N GLY A 161 -12.59 14.79 -12.30
CA GLY A 161 -13.43 15.77 -11.60
C GLY A 161 -12.65 16.69 -10.66
N LEU A 162 -11.52 16.21 -10.13
CA LEU A 162 -10.60 16.95 -9.27
C LEU A 162 -9.56 17.80 -10.03
N GLY A 163 -9.58 17.79 -11.38
CA GLY A 163 -8.51 18.42 -12.17
C GLY A 163 -7.14 17.76 -11.98
N GLY A 164 -7.12 16.47 -11.62
CA GLY A 164 -5.91 15.67 -11.36
C GLY A 164 -5.61 14.61 -12.42
N ASN A 165 -6.17 14.74 -13.64
CA ASN A 165 -6.01 13.75 -14.71
C ASN A 165 -4.53 13.50 -15.10
N ASP A 166 -3.69 14.54 -15.04
CA ASP A 166 -2.25 14.48 -15.28
C ASP A 166 -1.43 14.07 -14.04
N ARG A 167 -2.09 13.92 -12.88
CA ARG A 167 -1.52 13.63 -11.57
C ARG A 167 -2.25 12.46 -10.91
N HIS A 168 -2.57 11.43 -11.70
CA HIS A 168 -3.23 10.22 -11.21
C HIS A 168 -2.46 8.97 -11.60
N LEU A 169 -1.97 8.25 -10.59
CA LEU A 169 -1.28 6.98 -10.73
C LEU A 169 -2.23 5.84 -10.37
N GLN A 170 -2.45 4.94 -11.33
CA GLN A 170 -3.30 3.76 -11.16
C GLN A 170 -2.46 2.51 -11.38
N TRP A 171 -2.21 1.77 -10.31
CA TRP A 171 -1.40 0.55 -10.36
C TRP A 171 -2.18 -0.65 -9.87
N ASN A 172 -1.79 -1.83 -10.33
CA ASN A 172 -2.38 -3.09 -9.92
C ASN A 172 -1.28 -3.99 -9.34
N GLN A 173 -1.58 -4.66 -8.23
CA GLN A 173 -0.65 -5.64 -7.67
C GLN A 173 -0.52 -6.89 -8.56
N ASN A 174 -1.48 -7.12 -9.47
CA ASN A 174 -1.53 -8.24 -10.42
C ASN A 174 -1.26 -9.60 -9.76
N ILE A 175 -1.83 -9.81 -8.57
CA ILE A 175 -1.77 -11.11 -7.88
C ILE A 175 -2.60 -12.10 -8.70
N ARG A 176 -1.94 -13.12 -9.23
CA ARG A 176 -2.55 -14.23 -9.96
C ARG A 176 -2.17 -15.52 -9.24
N PRO A 177 -2.95 -15.90 -8.23
CA PRO A 177 -2.72 -17.13 -7.50
C PRO A 177 -3.07 -18.33 -8.40
N LYS A 178 -2.26 -19.39 -8.31
CA LYS A 178 -2.48 -20.69 -8.98
C LYS A 178 -2.72 -21.77 -7.93
N VAL A 179 -3.78 -21.56 -7.15
CA VAL A 179 -4.28 -22.48 -6.13
C VAL A 179 -5.78 -22.70 -6.37
N GLU A 180 -6.32 -23.82 -5.88
CA GLU A 180 -7.74 -24.17 -6.07
C GLU A 180 -8.65 -23.19 -5.31
N ASP A 181 -8.32 -22.93 -4.05
CA ASP A 181 -9.07 -22.04 -3.17
C ASP A 181 -8.24 -20.80 -2.79
N ILE A 182 -8.90 -19.63 -2.77
CA ILE A 182 -8.29 -18.35 -2.41
C ILE A 182 -8.92 -17.80 -1.14
N GLU A 183 -8.10 -17.18 -0.30
CA GLU A 183 -8.56 -16.54 0.93
C GLU A 183 -9.32 -15.24 0.61
N GLY A 184 -10.62 -15.24 0.92
CA GLY A 184 -11.52 -14.14 0.57
C GLY A 184 -11.45 -12.90 1.47
N SER A 185 -10.85 -12.99 2.67
CA SER A 185 -10.86 -11.87 3.64
C SER A 185 -9.94 -10.70 3.27
N THR A 186 -8.87 -10.94 2.52
CA THR A 186 -7.96 -9.91 1.95
C THR A 186 -7.47 -8.85 2.95
N ARG A 187 -7.15 -9.28 4.18
CA ARG A 187 -6.85 -8.37 5.31
C ARG A 187 -5.51 -7.65 5.19
N GLY A 188 -4.57 -8.20 4.44
CA GLY A 188 -3.29 -7.56 4.13
C GLY A 188 -3.39 -6.50 3.04
N ARG A 189 -4.45 -6.51 2.20
CA ARG A 189 -4.53 -5.79 0.91
C ARG A 189 -4.11 -4.33 0.99
N SER A 190 -4.41 -3.65 2.09
CA SER A 190 -4.13 -2.24 2.27
C SER A 190 -2.64 -1.88 2.30
N ILE A 191 -1.75 -2.80 2.68
CA ILE A 191 -0.29 -2.54 2.64
C ILE A 191 0.19 -2.19 1.22
N GLY A 192 -0.49 -2.70 0.18
CA GLY A 192 -0.17 -2.37 -1.20
C GLY A 192 -0.53 -0.93 -1.59
N PHE A 193 -1.62 -0.38 -1.05
CA PHE A 193 -1.96 1.05 -1.25
C PHE A 193 -0.88 1.94 -0.64
N PHE A 194 -0.43 1.62 0.57
CA PHE A 194 0.64 2.36 1.23
C PHE A 194 1.97 2.22 0.50
N ALA A 195 2.29 1.05 -0.04
CA ALA A 195 3.49 0.86 -0.85
C ALA A 195 3.48 1.70 -2.13
N PHE A 196 2.35 1.76 -2.83
CA PHE A 196 2.20 2.66 -3.98
C PHE A 196 2.34 4.13 -3.60
N ALA A 197 1.78 4.53 -2.46
CA ALA A 197 1.95 5.89 -1.95
C ALA A 197 3.41 6.20 -1.57
N ALA A 198 4.14 5.26 -0.97
CA ALA A 198 5.55 5.41 -0.64
C ALA A 198 6.40 5.61 -1.91
N VAL A 199 6.15 4.83 -2.96
CA VAL A 199 6.80 4.99 -4.27
C VAL A 199 6.50 6.36 -4.89
N ALA A 200 5.24 6.80 -4.86
CA ALA A 200 4.85 8.10 -5.38
C ALA A 200 5.47 9.27 -4.59
N ALA A 201 5.45 9.21 -3.27
CA ALA A 201 6.00 10.22 -2.38
C ALA A 201 7.52 10.35 -2.55
N ASP A 202 8.23 9.22 -2.63
CA ASP A 202 9.67 9.22 -2.84
C ASP A 202 10.08 9.75 -4.23
N HIS A 203 9.28 9.47 -5.26
CA HIS A 203 9.45 10.07 -6.58
C HIS A 203 9.28 11.60 -6.56
N LEU A 204 8.24 12.11 -5.89
CA LEU A 204 8.05 13.56 -5.72
C LEU A 204 9.21 14.19 -4.95
N ALA A 205 9.64 13.57 -3.84
CA ALA A 205 10.76 14.03 -3.02
C ALA A 205 12.10 14.05 -3.77
N THR A 206 12.23 13.26 -4.84
CA THR A 206 13.44 13.23 -5.69
C THR A 206 13.36 14.24 -6.83
N THR A 207 12.19 14.38 -7.46
CA THR A 207 12.02 15.16 -8.68
C THR A 207 11.73 16.63 -8.44
N ILE A 208 11.22 17.01 -7.26
CA ILE A 208 10.85 18.39 -6.93
C ILE A 208 11.60 18.83 -5.67
N THR A 209 12.80 19.38 -5.85
CA THR A 209 13.71 19.78 -4.75
C THR A 209 13.14 20.88 -3.85
N ALA A 210 12.18 21.67 -4.33
CA ALA A 210 11.53 22.71 -3.56
C ALA A 210 10.39 22.19 -2.65
N LEU A 211 9.98 20.93 -2.78
CA LEU A 211 8.98 20.36 -1.89
C LEU A 211 9.56 20.08 -0.49
N PRO A 212 8.77 20.31 0.57
CA PRO A 212 9.10 19.81 1.90
C PRO A 212 9.38 18.30 1.87
N SER A 213 10.41 17.88 2.58
CA SER A 213 10.73 16.47 2.81
C SER A 213 10.68 16.23 4.33
N PRO A 214 9.94 15.21 4.82
CA PRO A 214 9.20 14.19 4.05
C PRO A 214 7.94 14.72 3.35
N VAL A 215 7.56 14.08 2.24
CA VAL A 215 6.35 14.42 1.47
C VAL A 215 5.10 13.92 2.22
N GLU A 216 4.08 14.76 2.31
CA GLU A 216 2.82 14.38 2.97
C GLU A 216 2.02 13.38 2.13
N VAL A 217 1.55 12.31 2.77
CA VAL A 217 0.69 11.27 2.21
C VAL A 217 -0.63 11.27 2.97
N PHE A 218 -1.69 11.75 2.33
CA PHE A 218 -3.03 11.81 2.92
C PHE A 218 -3.76 10.47 2.75
N VAL A 219 -4.36 10.01 3.85
CA VAL A 219 -5.10 8.75 3.97
C VAL A 219 -6.53 9.08 4.45
N PRO A 220 -7.47 9.41 3.54
CA PRO A 220 -8.76 9.97 3.92
C PRO A 220 -9.80 8.94 4.40
N GLU A 221 -9.48 7.65 4.46
CA GLU A 221 -10.41 6.60 4.94
C GLU A 221 -10.28 6.35 6.46
N ASN A 222 -10.18 7.42 7.23
CA ASN A 222 -9.74 7.35 8.63
C ASN A 222 -10.73 8.00 9.62
N GLY A 223 -12.02 8.07 9.25
CA GLY A 223 -13.11 8.51 10.14
C GLY A 223 -13.48 7.47 11.22
N LEU A 224 -14.52 7.72 12.01
CA LEU A 224 -14.92 6.93 13.21
C LEU A 224 -15.02 5.40 12.98
N ILE A 225 -15.38 4.97 11.76
CA ILE A 225 -15.48 3.55 11.40
C ILE A 225 -14.11 2.84 11.48
N SER A 226 -13.00 3.55 11.27
CA SER A 226 -11.63 3.04 11.32
C SER A 226 -11.16 2.57 12.70
N LEU A 227 -11.83 3.02 13.77
CA LEU A 227 -11.53 2.62 15.15
C LEU A 227 -12.01 1.20 15.48
N ASN A 228 -12.75 0.55 14.59
CA ASN A 228 -13.28 -0.80 14.79
C ASN A 228 -14.02 -0.97 16.13
N ILE A 229 -14.79 0.04 16.54
CA ILE A 229 -15.65 -0.05 17.72
C ILE A 229 -16.61 -1.22 17.48
N PRO A 230 -16.66 -2.23 18.36
CA PRO A 230 -17.46 -3.43 18.17
C PRO A 230 -18.94 -3.10 18.40
N LEU A 231 -19.59 -2.51 17.40
CA LEU A 231 -21.02 -2.20 17.42
C LEU A 231 -21.88 -3.46 17.18
N ASN A 232 -21.26 -4.57 16.76
CA ASN A 232 -21.88 -5.88 16.63
C ASN A 232 -20.82 -7.02 16.77
N PRO A 233 -21.23 -8.28 17.01
CA PRO A 233 -20.29 -9.41 17.16
C PRO A 233 -19.40 -9.66 15.93
N GLY A 234 -19.87 -9.34 14.73
CA GLY A 234 -19.11 -9.41 13.48
C GLY A 234 -17.98 -8.37 13.35
N ARG A 235 -17.83 -7.47 14.32
CA ARG A 235 -16.78 -6.44 14.36
C ARG A 235 -15.77 -6.63 15.49
N VAL A 236 -15.76 -7.80 16.13
CA VAL A 236 -14.82 -8.10 17.21
C VAL A 236 -13.45 -8.51 16.64
N GLY A 237 -12.38 -7.86 17.12
CA GLY A 237 -11.01 -8.31 16.93
C GLY A 237 -10.54 -8.29 15.48
N SER A 238 -10.08 -9.45 15.00
CA SER A 238 -9.62 -9.68 13.63
C SER A 238 -10.78 -9.87 12.65
N LEU A 239 -12.03 -9.50 12.99
CA LEU A 239 -13.15 -9.52 12.04
C LEU A 239 -13.35 -8.17 11.32
N SER A 240 -12.76 -7.08 11.80
CA SER A 240 -12.77 -5.76 11.12
C SER A 240 -11.43 -5.39 10.49
N THR A 241 -11.44 -4.56 9.45
CA THR A 241 -10.24 -4.07 8.77
C THR A 241 -9.54 -3.03 9.64
N LYS A 242 -8.26 -3.22 9.94
CA LYS A 242 -7.46 -2.29 10.78
C LYS A 242 -6.60 -1.32 9.97
N THR A 243 -6.91 -1.18 8.69
CA THR A 243 -6.14 -0.45 7.67
C THR A 243 -5.80 0.98 8.05
N THR A 244 -6.73 1.73 8.65
CA THR A 244 -6.52 3.13 9.05
C THR A 244 -6.58 3.30 10.57
N HIS A 245 -6.47 2.19 11.30
CA HIS A 245 -6.45 2.22 12.76
C HIS A 245 -5.19 2.97 13.25
N PRO A 246 -5.30 3.90 14.21
CA PRO A 246 -4.18 4.75 14.64
C PRO A 246 -2.91 3.98 15.03
N VAL A 247 -3.05 2.84 15.73
CA VAL A 247 -1.92 1.98 16.09
C VAL A 247 -1.20 1.42 14.86
N PHE A 248 -1.94 0.97 13.83
CA PHE A 248 -1.31 0.47 12.61
C PHE A 248 -0.63 1.60 11.83
N MET A 249 -1.29 2.76 11.71
CA MET A 249 -0.72 3.94 11.05
C MET A 249 0.55 4.43 11.73
N ALA A 250 0.59 4.44 13.07
CA ALA A 250 1.78 4.81 13.83
C ALA A 250 2.94 3.81 13.61
N ARG A 251 2.63 2.50 13.60
CA ARG A 251 3.63 1.46 13.29
C ARG A 251 4.16 1.59 11.87
N LEU A 252 3.28 1.82 10.91
CA LEU A 252 3.66 2.02 9.51
C LEU A 252 4.52 3.27 9.33
N GLN A 253 4.18 4.38 9.97
CA GLN A 253 5.01 5.59 9.95
C GLN A 253 6.40 5.32 10.54
N ALA A 254 6.47 4.67 11.72
CA ALA A 254 7.74 4.34 12.36
C ALA A 254 8.61 3.40 11.50
N LEU A 255 7.99 2.48 10.76
CA LEU A 255 8.68 1.65 9.78
C LEU A 255 9.24 2.49 8.62
N TRP A 256 8.43 3.39 8.05
CA TRP A 256 8.88 4.29 6.98
C TRP A 256 10.03 5.19 7.40
N ASP A 257 9.96 5.74 8.61
CA ASP A 257 11.02 6.58 9.17
C ASP A 257 12.34 5.80 9.29
N GLN A 258 12.30 4.58 9.84
CA GLN A 258 13.49 3.74 10.02
C GLN A 258 14.05 3.19 8.70
N LEU A 259 13.19 2.91 7.72
CA LEU A 259 13.58 2.52 6.37
C LEU A 259 14.09 3.72 5.54
N GLY A 260 13.95 4.95 6.03
CA GLY A 260 14.35 6.16 5.32
C GLY A 260 13.44 6.49 4.12
N ILE A 261 12.19 6.04 4.15
CA ILE A 261 11.17 6.42 3.16
C ILE A 261 10.74 7.86 3.48
N ARG A 262 10.96 8.78 2.55
CA ARG A 262 10.72 10.23 2.74
C ARG A 262 9.25 10.62 2.61
N ALA A 263 8.39 9.97 3.40
CA ALA A 263 6.94 10.15 3.38
C ALA A 263 6.38 10.24 4.81
N VAL A 264 5.39 11.12 5.02
CA VAL A 264 4.67 11.26 6.29
C VAL A 264 3.17 11.07 6.11
N LEU A 265 2.60 10.11 6.83
CA LEU A 265 1.19 9.78 6.81
C LEU A 265 0.36 10.87 7.52
N ARG A 266 -0.67 11.35 6.84
CA ARG A 266 -1.65 12.31 7.34
C ARG A 266 -3.03 11.69 7.36
N LEU A 267 -3.68 11.79 8.52
CA LEU A 267 -4.98 11.20 8.83
C LEU A 267 -6.00 12.31 9.07
N PRO A 268 -6.57 12.94 8.01
CA PRO A 268 -7.35 14.18 8.13
C PRO A 268 -8.58 14.05 9.03
N TYR A 269 -9.26 12.90 9.05
CA TYR A 269 -10.51 12.72 9.80
C TYR A 269 -10.39 12.02 11.16
N ALA A 270 -9.18 11.75 11.66
CA ALA A 270 -8.99 10.94 12.87
C ALA A 270 -9.52 11.66 14.14
N ALA A 271 -9.59 12.99 14.10
CA ALA A 271 -9.99 13.84 15.21
C ALA A 271 -11.34 14.56 15.02
N MET A 272 -12.02 14.38 13.87
CA MET A 272 -13.33 14.99 13.63
C MET A 272 -14.40 14.27 14.45
N ARG A 273 -14.58 14.69 15.70
CA ARG A 273 -15.83 14.46 16.44
C ARG A 273 -16.88 15.36 15.81
N ARG A 274 -17.97 14.79 15.30
CA ARG A 274 -19.17 15.59 15.01
C ARG A 274 -19.66 16.16 16.34
N GLU A 275 -19.61 17.47 16.49
CA GLU A 275 -20.43 18.19 17.46
C GLU A 275 -21.91 18.12 17.05
#